data_AF-A0A0Q9JAF6-F1
#
_entry.id   AF-A0A0Q9JAF6-F1
#
_cell.length_a   1.000
_cell.length_b   1.000
_cell.length_c   1.000
_cell.angle_alpha   90.00
_cell.angle_beta   90.00
_cell.angle_gamma   90.00
#
_symmetry.space_group_name_H-M   'P 1'
#
loop_
_entity.id
_entity.type
_entity.pdbx_description
1 polymer ?
#
loop_
_entity_poly.entity_id
_entity_poly.type
_entity_poly.pdbx_seq_one_letter_code
_entity_poly.pdbx_strand_id
1 'polypeptide(L)'
;MPFLSADAARELARLAELEAGSADPAPLERLRGIRSLVAALDADPVALDAVREALDGGATWDDVADAAGLSPSAAKYRWAGDDAAIAHRQEASRKRKRERPSSVPADLPGLSVAEAAKRLGVTPQAIYQRVARGLLEALTVELPDGRSYKRVFLAETPPAEEE
;
A
#
# COMPACT_ATOMS: atom_id res chain seq x y z
N MET A 1 -11.43 -21.35 -23.46
CA MET A 1 -11.71 -20.17 -22.60
C MET A 1 -10.97 -18.97 -23.17
N PRO A 2 -11.43 -17.72 -22.97
CA PRO A 2 -10.67 -16.54 -23.35
C PRO A 2 -9.33 -16.52 -22.60
N PHE A 3 -8.28 -15.98 -23.22
CA PHE A 3 -6.92 -15.97 -22.66
C PHE A 3 -6.78 -15.04 -21.44
N LEU A 4 -7.60 -13.98 -21.37
CA LEU A 4 -7.66 -13.04 -20.26
C LEU A 4 -9.13 -12.75 -19.91
N SER A 5 -9.37 -12.35 -18.67
CA SER A 5 -10.61 -11.69 -18.28
C SER A 5 -10.84 -10.39 -19.05
N ALA A 6 -12.09 -9.93 -19.11
CA ALA A 6 -12.43 -8.67 -19.79
C ALA A 6 -11.69 -7.46 -19.18
N ASP A 7 -11.46 -7.47 -17.87
CA ASP A 7 -10.76 -6.40 -17.17
C ASP A 7 -9.26 -6.38 -17.49
N ALA A 8 -8.58 -7.53 -17.46
CA ALA A 8 -7.16 -7.61 -17.83
C ALA A 8 -6.95 -7.32 -19.33
N ALA A 9 -7.84 -7.79 -20.20
CA ALA A 9 -7.81 -7.46 -21.62
C ALA A 9 -7.97 -5.94 -21.87
N ARG A 10 -8.86 -5.27 -21.11
CA ARG A 10 -9.04 -3.82 -21.19
C ARG A 10 -7.79 -3.06 -20.75
N GLU A 11 -7.17 -3.45 -19.64
CA GLU A 11 -5.94 -2.79 -19.17
C GLU A 11 -4.76 -3.02 -20.11
N LEU A 12 -4.67 -4.20 -20.74
CA LEU A 12 -3.69 -4.48 -21.78
C LEU A 12 -3.88 -3.56 -22.99
N ALA A 13 -5.13 -3.44 -23.47
CA ALA A 13 -5.46 -2.55 -24.58
C ALA A 13 -5.13 -1.09 -24.25
N ARG A 14 -5.46 -0.63 -23.04
CA ARG A 14 -5.13 0.73 -22.56
C ARG A 14 -3.63 0.98 -22.55
N LEU A 15 -2.83 0.02 -22.11
CA LEU A 15 -1.37 0.17 -22.10
C LEU A 15 -0.80 0.20 -23.53
N ALA A 16 -1.32 -0.64 -24.43
CA ALA A 16 -0.94 -0.64 -25.84
C ALA A 16 -1.30 0.68 -26.54
N GLU A 17 -2.47 1.25 -26.24
CA GLU A 17 -2.86 2.58 -26.74
C GLU A 17 -1.91 3.67 -26.23
N LEU A 18 -1.51 3.61 -24.96
CA LEU A 18 -0.55 4.55 -24.38
C LEU A 18 0.83 4.45 -25.04
N GLU A 19 1.25 3.25 -25.41
CA GLU A 19 2.52 3.00 -26.13
C GLU A 19 2.44 3.43 -27.61
N ALA A 20 1.30 3.22 -28.27
CA ALA A 20 1.09 3.56 -29.67
C ALA A 20 0.82 5.06 -29.92
N GLY A 21 0.49 5.82 -28.87
CA GLY A 21 0.26 7.25 -28.95
C GLY A 21 1.45 8.02 -29.54
N SER A 22 1.17 9.02 -30.37
CA SER A 22 2.21 9.82 -31.05
C SER A 22 2.98 10.79 -30.13
N ALA A 23 2.50 11.00 -28.91
CA ALA A 23 3.15 11.82 -27.90
C ALA A 23 3.78 10.90 -26.84
N ASP A 24 5.04 11.16 -26.47
CA ASP A 24 5.69 10.39 -25.40
C ASP A 24 4.93 10.60 -24.08
N PRO A 25 4.32 9.56 -23.50
CA PRO A 25 3.54 9.70 -22.28
C PRO A 25 4.42 10.16 -21.14
N ALA A 26 3.89 11.04 -20.29
CA ALA A 26 4.62 11.52 -19.12
C ALA A 26 5.10 10.32 -18.26
N PRO A 27 6.30 10.36 -17.66
CA PRO A 27 6.87 9.20 -16.95
C PRO A 27 5.95 8.58 -15.88
N LEU A 28 5.18 9.42 -15.17
CA LEU A 28 4.22 8.94 -14.17
C LEU A 28 2.98 8.27 -14.79
N GLU A 29 2.57 8.65 -15.99
CA GLU A 29 1.47 8.03 -16.70
C GLU A 29 1.86 6.65 -17.21
N ARG A 30 3.08 6.53 -17.76
CA ARG A 30 3.68 5.23 -18.11
C ARG A 30 3.71 4.29 -16.92
N LEU A 31 4.20 4.76 -15.77
CA LEU A 31 4.23 3.97 -14.54
C LEU A 31 2.82 3.53 -14.10
N ARG A 32 1.84 4.44 -14.13
CA ARG A 32 0.46 4.10 -13.77
C ARG A 32 -0.12 3.03 -14.69
N GLY A 33 0.05 3.15 -16.01
CA GLY A 33 -0.43 2.16 -16.97
C GLY A 33 0.15 0.77 -16.73
N ILE A 34 1.48 0.67 -16.55
CA ILE A 34 2.15 -0.59 -16.24
C ILE A 34 1.61 -1.18 -14.93
N ARG A 35 1.47 -0.37 -13.88
CA ARG A 35 0.98 -0.84 -12.57
C ARG A 35 -0.48 -1.27 -12.61
N SER A 36 -1.32 -0.63 -13.42
CA SER A 36 -2.72 -1.04 -13.63
C SER A 36 -2.80 -2.40 -14.32
N LEU A 37 -2.03 -2.62 -15.40
CA LEU A 37 -1.99 -3.92 -16.07
C LEU A 37 -1.51 -5.03 -15.12
N VAL A 38 -0.41 -4.81 -14.40
CA VAL A 38 0.10 -5.79 -13.42
C VAL A 38 -0.97 -6.15 -12.37
N ALA A 39 -1.68 -5.14 -11.85
CA ALA A 39 -2.74 -5.38 -10.87
C ALA A 39 -3.92 -6.17 -11.45
N ALA A 40 -4.29 -5.92 -12.71
CA ALA A 40 -5.36 -6.65 -13.38
C ALA A 40 -4.96 -8.11 -13.67
N LEU A 41 -3.72 -8.35 -14.12
CA LEU A 41 -3.18 -9.70 -14.35
C LEU A 41 -3.05 -10.50 -13.04
N ASP A 42 -2.58 -9.87 -11.97
CA ASP A 42 -2.50 -10.49 -10.63
C ASP A 42 -3.87 -10.92 -10.07
N ALA A 43 -4.94 -10.24 -10.50
CA ALA A 43 -6.32 -10.51 -10.07
C ALA A 43 -7.12 -11.33 -11.09
N ASP A 44 -6.53 -11.71 -12.23
CA ASP A 44 -7.26 -12.36 -13.31
C ASP A 44 -7.67 -13.79 -12.91
N PRO A 45 -8.98 -14.12 -12.90
CA PRO A 45 -9.45 -15.46 -12.57
C PRO A 45 -8.91 -16.53 -13.53
N VAL A 46 -8.62 -16.18 -14.78
CA VAL A 46 -8.11 -17.13 -15.80
C VAL A 46 -6.76 -17.73 -15.36
N ALA A 47 -5.95 -17.00 -14.59
CA ALA A 47 -4.69 -17.52 -14.07
C ALA A 47 -4.91 -18.67 -13.06
N LEU A 48 -5.92 -18.56 -12.21
CA LEU A 48 -6.25 -19.62 -11.24
C LEU A 48 -6.85 -20.85 -11.95
N ASP A 49 -7.71 -20.63 -12.96
CA ASP A 49 -8.29 -21.71 -13.75
C ASP A 49 -7.19 -22.49 -14.50
N ALA A 50 -6.24 -21.79 -15.13
CA ALA A 50 -5.11 -22.43 -15.81
C ALA A 50 -4.22 -23.25 -14.84
N VAL A 51 -3.99 -22.76 -13.61
CA VAL A 51 -3.27 -23.50 -12.58
C VAL A 51 -4.02 -24.77 -12.18
N ARG A 52 -5.35 -24.69 -12.02
CA ARG A 52 -6.19 -25.86 -11.69
C ARG A 52 -6.17 -26.88 -12.81
N GLU A 53 -6.39 -26.46 -14.05
CA GLU A 53 -6.33 -27.34 -15.22
C GLU A 53 -4.96 -28.03 -15.35
N ALA A 54 -3.86 -27.31 -15.09
CA ALA A 54 -2.52 -27.89 -15.11
C ALA A 54 -2.33 -28.98 -14.04
N LEU A 55 -2.75 -28.70 -12.80
CA LEU A 55 -2.67 -29.66 -11.69
C LEU A 55 -3.56 -30.89 -11.93
N ASP A 56 -4.78 -30.69 -12.45
CA ASP A 56 -5.69 -31.77 -12.84
C ASP A 56 -5.12 -32.60 -13.98
N GLY A 57 -4.36 -31.98 -14.88
CA GLY A 57 -3.57 -32.63 -15.94
C GLY A 57 -2.31 -33.35 -15.46
N GLY A 58 -2.01 -33.32 -14.15
CA GLY A 58 -0.87 -34.00 -13.54
C GLY A 58 0.41 -33.16 -13.44
N ALA A 59 0.38 -31.87 -13.76
CA ALA A 59 1.49 -30.97 -13.49
C ALA A 59 1.76 -30.88 -11.98
N THR A 60 3.02 -30.60 -11.64
CA THR A 60 3.41 -30.39 -10.25
C THR A 60 3.37 -28.92 -9.87
N TRP A 61 3.43 -28.63 -8.57
CA TRP A 61 3.61 -27.27 -8.09
C TRP A 61 4.94 -26.64 -8.49
N ASP A 62 5.95 -27.45 -8.80
CA ASP A 62 7.24 -26.95 -9.29
C ASP A 62 7.10 -26.46 -10.74
N ASP A 63 6.35 -27.18 -11.58
CA ASP A 63 6.03 -26.76 -12.96
C ASP A 63 5.22 -25.45 -12.97
N VAL A 64 4.21 -25.35 -12.09
CA VAL A 64 3.42 -24.12 -11.93
C VAL A 64 4.29 -22.95 -11.47
N ALA A 65 5.22 -23.21 -10.54
CA ALA A 65 6.10 -22.18 -10.02
C ALA A 65 7.09 -21.67 -11.09
N ASP A 66 7.66 -22.59 -11.88
CA ASP A 66 8.53 -22.25 -13.01
C ASP A 66 7.80 -21.39 -14.05
N ALA A 67 6.61 -21.83 -14.47
CA ALA A 67 5.78 -21.08 -15.43
C ALA A 67 5.39 -19.67 -14.93
N ALA A 68 5.22 -19.51 -13.62
CA ALA A 68 4.85 -18.25 -13.00
C ALA A 68 6.06 -17.37 -12.61
N GLY A 69 7.30 -17.86 -12.74
CA GLY A 69 8.49 -17.18 -12.23
C GLY A 69 8.47 -16.98 -10.70
N LEU A 70 7.88 -17.92 -9.97
CA LEU A 70 7.73 -17.90 -8.51
C LEU A 70 8.53 -19.03 -7.85
N SER A 71 8.71 -18.95 -6.53
CA SER A 71 9.11 -20.14 -5.77
C SER A 71 7.90 -21.09 -5.60
N PRO A 72 8.12 -22.42 -5.45
CA PRO A 72 7.04 -23.38 -5.21
C PRO A 72 6.15 -23.02 -4.02
N SER A 73 6.75 -22.52 -2.94
CA SER A 73 6.03 -22.05 -1.76
C SER A 73 5.17 -20.82 -2.06
N ALA A 74 5.65 -19.88 -2.89
CA ALA A 74 4.89 -18.70 -3.28
C ALA A 74 3.72 -19.07 -4.22
N ALA A 75 3.92 -20.01 -5.16
CA ALA A 75 2.87 -20.52 -6.02
C ALA A 75 1.75 -21.19 -5.19
N LYS A 76 2.12 -22.10 -4.27
CA LYS A 76 1.17 -22.73 -3.34
C LYS A 76 0.45 -21.69 -2.47
N TYR A 77 1.17 -20.74 -1.91
CA TYR A 77 0.58 -19.67 -1.12
C TYR A 77 -0.40 -18.80 -1.93
N ARG A 78 -0.19 -18.67 -3.24
CA ARG A 78 -1.06 -17.87 -4.10
C ARG A 78 -2.30 -18.63 -4.55
N TRP A 79 -2.17 -19.90 -4.94
CA TRP A 79 -3.22 -20.62 -5.66
C TRP A 79 -3.67 -21.95 -5.05
N ALA A 80 -3.03 -22.45 -3.98
CA ALA A 80 -3.50 -23.69 -3.35
C ALA A 80 -4.79 -23.45 -2.55
N GLY A 81 -5.79 -24.30 -2.80
CA GLY A 81 -7.10 -24.29 -2.15
C GLY A 81 -8.25 -23.95 -3.11
N ASP A 82 -9.46 -23.92 -2.58
CA ASP A 82 -10.63 -23.42 -3.28
C ASP A 82 -10.69 -21.87 -3.26
N ASP A 83 -11.63 -21.30 -4.01
CA ASP A 83 -11.78 -19.84 -4.13
C ASP A 83 -12.06 -19.19 -2.77
N ALA A 84 -12.82 -19.86 -1.91
CA ALA A 84 -13.15 -19.37 -0.57
C ALA A 84 -11.91 -19.30 0.32
N ALA A 85 -11.05 -20.32 0.30
CA ALA A 85 -9.81 -20.37 1.05
C ALA A 85 -8.81 -19.32 0.58
N ILE A 86 -8.72 -19.10 -0.75
CA ILE A 86 -7.87 -18.06 -1.34
C ILE A 86 -8.39 -16.67 -0.95
N ALA A 87 -9.68 -16.41 -1.11
CA ALA A 87 -10.30 -15.14 -0.73
C ALA A 87 -10.13 -14.84 0.76
N HIS A 88 -10.35 -15.83 1.63
CA HIS A 88 -10.14 -15.71 3.07
C HIS A 88 -8.67 -15.37 3.41
N ARG A 89 -7.70 -16.01 2.74
CA ARG A 89 -6.26 -15.74 2.94
C ARG A 89 -5.89 -14.31 2.53
N GLN A 90 -6.45 -13.81 1.43
CA GLN A 90 -6.25 -12.44 0.98
C GLN A 90 -6.86 -11.44 1.96
N GLU A 91 -8.09 -11.66 2.41
CA GLU A 91 -8.76 -10.79 3.36
C GLU A 91 -8.06 -10.77 4.71
N ALA A 92 -7.64 -11.93 5.23
CA ALA A 92 -6.84 -12.02 6.45
C ALA A 92 -5.52 -11.24 6.34
N SER A 93 -4.91 -11.23 5.16
CA SER A 93 -3.68 -10.47 4.91
C SER A 93 -3.92 -8.96 4.81
N ARG A 94 -5.05 -8.54 4.20
CA ARG A 94 -5.49 -7.13 4.18
C ARG A 94 -5.83 -6.64 5.58
N LYS A 95 -6.57 -7.43 6.35
CA LYS A 95 -6.91 -7.20 7.75
C LYS A 95 -5.65 -7.00 8.60
N ARG A 96 -4.68 -7.91 8.51
CA ARG A 96 -3.39 -7.78 9.20
C ARG A 96 -2.62 -6.51 8.84
N LYS A 97 -2.65 -6.08 7.57
CA LYS A 97 -2.02 -4.80 7.17
C LYS A 97 -2.75 -3.60 7.76
N ARG A 98 -4.09 -3.61 7.76
CA ARG A 98 -4.93 -2.53 8.29
C ARG A 98 -4.83 -2.40 9.81
N GLU A 99 -4.78 -3.54 10.50
CA GLU A 99 -4.78 -3.62 11.96
C GLU A 99 -3.39 -3.61 12.57
N ARG A 100 -2.33 -3.59 11.75
CA ARG A 100 -0.96 -3.47 12.24
C ARG A 100 -0.87 -2.17 13.06
N PRO A 101 -0.64 -2.25 14.38
CA PRO A 101 -0.47 -1.05 15.19
C PRO A 101 0.63 -0.20 14.58
N SER A 102 0.44 1.11 14.56
CA SER A 102 1.51 2.02 14.23
C SER A 102 2.72 1.67 15.09
N SER A 103 3.90 1.59 14.48
CA SER A 103 5.14 1.38 15.24
C SER A 103 5.44 2.54 16.20
N VAL A 104 4.73 3.66 16.08
CA VAL A 104 4.83 4.79 17.01
C VAL A 104 4.20 4.39 18.34
N PRO A 105 4.95 4.40 19.46
CA PRO A 105 4.36 4.15 20.77
C PRO A 105 3.28 5.18 21.07
N ALA A 106 2.15 4.71 21.62
CA ALA A 106 0.99 5.56 21.90
C ALA A 106 1.25 6.58 23.02
N ASP A 107 2.18 6.29 23.94
CA ASP A 107 2.38 7.04 25.19
C ASP A 107 3.52 8.08 25.12
N LEU A 108 3.90 8.51 23.92
CA LEU A 108 4.90 9.58 23.80
C LEU A 108 4.27 10.94 24.19
N PRO A 109 4.96 11.81 24.95
CA PRO A 109 4.45 13.12 25.32
C PRO A 109 4.30 14.03 24.09
N GLY A 110 3.36 14.96 24.10
CA GLY A 110 3.12 15.91 23.01
C GLY A 110 2.49 15.28 21.75
N LEU A 111 2.25 16.10 20.72
CA LEU A 111 1.67 15.66 19.45
C LEU A 111 2.77 15.32 18.44
N SER A 112 2.55 14.35 17.54
CA SER A 112 3.38 14.29 16.33
C SER A 112 3.18 15.54 15.47
N VAL A 113 4.13 15.82 14.58
CA VAL A 113 4.02 16.95 13.64
C VAL A 113 2.73 16.87 12.81
N ALA A 114 2.33 15.67 12.41
CA ALA A 114 1.10 15.46 11.64
C ALA A 114 -0.16 15.74 12.47
N GLU A 115 -0.18 15.31 13.74
CA GLU A 115 -1.29 15.58 14.66
C GLU A 115 -1.39 17.07 14.98
N ALA A 116 -0.27 17.75 15.23
CA ALA A 116 -0.23 19.19 15.44
C ALA A 116 -0.71 19.97 14.19
N ALA A 117 -0.28 19.53 13.00
CA ALA A 117 -0.72 20.12 11.72
C ALA A 117 -2.23 20.00 11.55
N LYS A 118 -2.78 18.80 11.80
CA LYS A 118 -4.23 18.54 11.74
C LYS A 118 -4.99 19.39 12.75
N ARG A 119 -4.50 19.50 13.99
CA ARG A 119 -5.15 20.28 15.06
C ARG A 119 -5.14 21.78 14.79
N LEU A 120 -4.08 22.30 14.16
CA LEU A 120 -3.96 23.72 13.80
C LEU A 120 -4.49 24.06 12.40
N GLY A 121 -5.02 23.09 11.65
CA GLY A 121 -5.54 23.30 10.30
C GLY A 121 -4.48 23.74 9.28
N VAL A 122 -3.23 23.33 9.46
CA VAL A 122 -2.09 23.72 8.61
C VAL A 122 -1.36 22.50 8.05
N THR A 123 -0.41 22.74 7.15
CA THR A 123 0.45 21.68 6.64
C THR A 123 1.54 21.29 7.66
N PRO A 124 2.04 20.03 7.64
CA PRO A 124 3.19 19.63 8.45
C PRO A 124 4.42 20.54 8.27
N GLN A 125 4.64 21.03 7.05
CA GLN A 125 5.73 21.97 6.76
C GLN A 125 5.58 23.29 7.53
N ALA A 126 4.35 23.79 7.67
CA ALA A 126 4.08 24.99 8.47
C ALA A 126 4.42 24.78 9.95
N ILE A 127 4.22 23.56 10.49
CA ILE A 127 4.63 23.22 11.86
C ILE A 127 6.15 23.29 12.00
N TYR A 128 6.92 22.70 11.07
CA TYR A 128 8.38 22.80 11.10
C TYR A 128 8.87 24.25 11.04
N GLN A 129 8.25 25.08 10.21
CA GLN A 129 8.58 26.51 10.13
C GLN A 129 8.25 27.25 11.43
N ARG A 130 7.12 26.95 12.06
CA ARG A 130 6.74 27.56 13.36
C ARG A 130 7.71 27.16 14.46
N VAL A 131 8.11 25.89 14.52
CA VAL A 131 9.15 25.43 15.46
C VAL A 131 10.48 26.13 15.22
N ALA A 132 10.93 26.22 13.96
CA ALA A 132 12.18 26.92 13.62
C ALA A 132 12.17 28.41 13.96
N ARG A 133 10.97 29.04 13.96
CA ARG A 133 10.75 30.44 14.34
C ARG A 133 10.52 30.62 15.85
N GLY A 134 10.59 29.55 16.65
CA GLY A 134 10.32 29.59 18.09
C GLY A 134 8.85 29.84 18.46
N LEU A 135 7.93 29.70 17.51
CA LEU A 135 6.48 29.89 17.72
C LEU A 135 5.78 28.64 18.28
N LEU A 136 6.44 27.48 18.18
CA LEU A 136 5.97 26.22 18.75
C LEU A 136 7.15 25.52 19.41
N GLU A 137 6.91 24.92 20.57
CA GLU A 137 7.89 24.09 21.23
C GLU A 137 7.87 22.68 20.63
N ALA A 138 9.05 22.12 20.38
CA ALA A 138 9.17 20.74 19.95
C ALA A 138 10.38 20.07 20.59
N LEU A 139 10.18 18.84 21.05
CA LEU A 139 11.22 17.99 21.62
C LEU A 139 11.39 16.74 20.75
N THR A 140 12.61 16.22 20.72
CA THR A 140 12.88 14.90 20.16
C THR A 140 12.90 13.91 21.32
N VAL A 141 11.99 12.95 21.32
CA VAL A 141 11.94 11.87 22.31
C VAL A 141 12.61 10.65 21.71
N GLU A 142 13.66 10.17 22.37
CA GLU A 142 14.38 8.96 22.00
C GLU A 142 13.92 7.80 22.87
N LEU A 143 13.58 6.68 22.24
CA LEU A 143 13.16 5.45 22.91
C LEU A 143 14.35 4.56 23.27
N PRO A 144 14.20 3.63 24.23
CA PRO A 144 15.24 2.65 24.58
C PRO A 144 15.72 1.77 23.41
N ASP A 145 14.93 1.65 22.34
CA ASP A 145 15.28 0.92 21.12
C ASP A 145 16.00 1.77 20.05
N GLY A 146 16.38 3.02 20.39
CA GLY A 146 17.11 3.94 19.54
C GLY A 146 16.24 4.71 18.52
N ARG A 147 14.92 4.53 18.54
CA ARG A 147 14.02 5.30 17.67
C ARG A 147 13.77 6.69 18.25
N SER A 148 13.88 7.70 17.40
CA SER A 148 13.64 9.10 17.76
C SER A 148 12.37 9.65 17.11
N TYR A 149 11.56 10.36 17.89
CA TYR A 149 10.29 10.93 17.46
C TYR A 149 10.23 12.42 17.80
N LYS A 150 9.87 13.25 16.81
CA LYS A 150 9.62 14.68 17.05
C LYS A 150 8.22 14.89 17.60
N ARG A 151 8.13 15.54 18.76
CA ARG A 151 6.89 15.83 19.50
C ARG A 151 6.73 17.33 19.66
N VAL A 152 5.56 17.84 19.34
CA VAL A 152 5.19 19.26 19.31
C VAL A 152 4.24 19.54 20.45
N PHE A 153 4.51 20.60 21.20
CA PHE A 153 3.69 21.06 22.30
C PHE A 153 2.99 22.36 21.89
N LEU A 154 1.67 22.37 22.04
CA LEU A 154 0.85 23.56 21.78
C LEU A 154 0.65 24.25 23.12
N ALA A 155 0.91 25.56 23.21
CA ALA A 155 0.52 26.33 24.38
C ALA A 155 -1.01 26.25 24.52
N GLU A 156 -1.50 25.83 25.69
CA GLU A 156 -2.94 25.87 25.97
C GLU A 156 -3.40 27.33 25.85
N THR A 157 -4.43 27.56 25.03
CA THR A 157 -5.11 28.85 24.94
C THR A 157 -5.55 29.25 26.35
N PRO A 158 -5.14 30.40 26.90
CA PRO A 158 -5.71 30.85 28.17
C PRO A 158 -7.22 31.03 28.00
N PRO A 159 -8.04 30.68 29.02
CA PRO A 159 -9.49 30.81 28.93
C PRO A 159 -9.83 32.27 28.59
N ALA A 160 -10.77 32.44 27.66
CA ALA A 160 -11.28 33.75 27.30
C ALA A 160 -11.78 34.45 28.57
N GLU A 161 -11.23 35.63 28.86
CA GLU A 161 -11.79 36.53 29.86
C GLU A 161 -13.19 36.92 29.38
N GLU A 162 -14.22 36.39 30.05
CA GLU A 162 -15.60 36.83 29.88
C GLU A 162 -15.73 38.24 30.47
N GLU A 163 -16.10 39.20 29.62
CA GLU A 163 -16.45 40.59 29.97
C GLU A 163 -17.87 40.69 30.54
#